data_AF-S9TVZ9-F1
#
_entry.id   AF-S9TVZ9-F1
#
_cell.length_a   1.000
_cell.length_b   1.000
_cell.length_c   1.000
_cell.angle_alpha   90.00
_cell.angle_beta   90.00
_cell.angle_gamma   90.00
#
_symmetry.space_group_name_H-M   'P 1'
#
loop_
_entity.id
_entity.type
_entity.pdbx_description
1 polymer ?
#
loop_
_entity_poly.entity_id
_entity_poly.type
_entity_poly.pdbx_seq_one_letter_code
_entity_poly.pdbx_strand_id
1 'polypeptide(L)'
;MLRQTRLMAAADFKQKSRWSYVWPNMHYGAMYLNYSVGRKMPMKGVNWVTRDSNRLTSFSERYGAVIADLDVKRNEEELSIPLADIRWNDHRRIYWKCSFCGSSYRKNVSVRTKFHAGCNACKRRFSSEVLQGQTAVRPLAEQHPALAAKLNPENEKNPNVASLSVTSKFEAEWKCEGCGQPYRASIRSRTGEVEPGQAPVHPQAPAWSAHCPACSWRANMQPLAEKILREKRGLPWPGGAARAAGGEDPASSEVDGVSTSTSTHTSVLRMIVVIHMKADTEERTFHPSCCYC
;
A
#
# COMPACT_ATOMS: atom_id res chain seq x y z
N MET A 1 15.25 1.23 -31.57
CA MET A 1 13.80 1.38 -31.41
C MET A 1 13.13 1.08 -32.75
N LEU A 2 12.46 -0.07 -32.90
CA LEU A 2 11.77 -0.42 -34.15
C LEU A 2 10.58 0.53 -34.35
N ARG A 3 10.49 1.18 -35.52
CA ARG A 3 9.33 2.03 -35.87
C ARG A 3 8.08 1.14 -35.97
N GLN A 4 7.10 1.40 -35.11
CA GLN A 4 5.82 0.69 -35.13
C GLN A 4 5.13 0.95 -36.46
N THR A 5 5.01 -0.08 -37.30
CA THR A 5 4.33 0.04 -38.60
C THR A 5 2.84 0.19 -38.39
N ARG A 6 2.14 0.82 -39.35
CA ARG A 6 0.66 0.97 -39.29
C ARG A 6 -0.05 -0.39 -39.14
N LEU A 7 0.50 -1.44 -39.73
CA LEU A 7 0.00 -2.82 -39.59
C LEU A 7 0.17 -3.35 -38.16
N MET A 8 1.33 -3.15 -37.53
CA MET A 8 1.54 -3.54 -36.14
C MET A 8 0.65 -2.74 -35.18
N ALA A 9 0.48 -1.44 -35.40
CA ALA A 9 -0.44 -0.62 -34.61
C ALA A 9 -1.91 -1.07 -34.74
N ALA A 10 -2.34 -1.45 -35.95
CA ALA A 10 -3.69 -1.99 -36.19
C ALA A 10 -3.89 -3.36 -35.54
N ALA A 11 -2.88 -4.23 -35.57
CA ALA A 11 -2.90 -5.53 -34.89
C ALA A 11 -2.95 -5.37 -33.36
N ASP A 12 -2.13 -4.47 -32.80
CA ASP A 12 -2.13 -4.14 -31.37
C ASP A 12 -3.48 -3.57 -30.94
N PHE A 13 -4.08 -2.68 -31.75
CA PHE A 13 -5.40 -2.15 -31.49
C PHE A 13 -6.45 -3.26 -31.45
N LYS A 14 -6.43 -4.19 -32.43
CA LYS A 14 -7.37 -5.33 -32.49
C LYS A 14 -7.20 -6.29 -31.32
N GLN A 15 -5.97 -6.50 -30.85
CA GLN A 15 -5.71 -7.33 -29.67
C GLN A 15 -6.18 -6.62 -28.39
N LYS A 16 -5.81 -5.35 -28.18
CA LYS A 16 -6.25 -4.56 -27.02
C LYS A 16 -7.78 -4.40 -26.96
N SER A 17 -8.43 -4.23 -28.12
CA SER A 17 -9.89 -4.15 -28.22
C SER A 17 -10.60 -5.48 -27.96
N ARG A 18 -9.91 -6.62 -28.12
CA ARG A 18 -10.46 -7.91 -27.70
C ARG A 18 -10.44 -8.05 -26.19
N TRP A 19 -9.34 -7.64 -25.55
CA TRP A 19 -9.19 -7.69 -24.10
C TRP A 19 -10.10 -6.71 -23.35
N SER A 20 -10.61 -5.65 -24.00
CA SER A 20 -11.55 -4.71 -23.36
C SER A 20 -12.91 -5.32 -22.99
N TYR A 21 -13.27 -6.48 -23.55
CA TYR A 21 -14.50 -7.19 -23.19
C TYR A 21 -14.35 -8.09 -21.97
N VAL A 22 -13.12 -8.35 -21.53
CA VAL A 22 -12.86 -9.19 -20.36
C VAL A 22 -13.30 -8.46 -19.10
N TRP A 23 -14.06 -9.17 -18.26
CA TRP A 23 -14.53 -8.60 -17.00
C TRP A 23 -13.39 -8.44 -16.00
N PRO A 24 -13.41 -7.39 -15.18
CA PRO A 24 -12.39 -7.21 -14.15
C PRO A 24 -12.51 -8.28 -13.05
N ASN A 25 -11.41 -8.50 -12.35
CA ASN A 25 -11.40 -9.38 -11.18
C ASN A 25 -12.22 -8.78 -10.04
N MET A 26 -13.07 -9.61 -9.43
CA MET A 26 -13.87 -9.24 -8.26
C MET A 26 -13.25 -9.88 -7.02
N HIS A 27 -12.55 -9.07 -6.22
CA HIS A 27 -11.96 -9.55 -4.96
C HIS A 27 -13.02 -9.65 -3.86
N TYR A 28 -12.70 -10.45 -2.83
CA TYR A 28 -13.53 -10.57 -1.64
C TYR A 28 -13.81 -9.18 -1.02
N GLY A 29 -15.08 -8.95 -0.69
CA GLY A 29 -15.61 -7.67 -0.21
C GLY A 29 -16.33 -6.86 -1.29
N ALA A 30 -16.17 -7.17 -2.57
CA ALA A 30 -17.05 -6.66 -3.63
C ALA A 30 -18.30 -7.55 -3.75
N MET A 31 -19.48 -6.92 -3.74
CA MET A 31 -20.76 -7.65 -3.68
C MET A 31 -21.29 -8.04 -5.07
N TYR A 32 -21.65 -7.04 -5.89
CA TYR A 32 -22.37 -7.27 -7.14
C TYR A 32 -21.74 -6.50 -8.30
N LEU A 33 -21.43 -7.23 -9.38
CA LEU A 33 -20.85 -6.66 -10.60
C LEU A 33 -21.94 -6.38 -11.64
N ASN A 34 -22.18 -5.09 -11.90
CA ASN A 34 -23.17 -4.61 -12.84
C ASN A 34 -22.57 -4.34 -14.25
N TYR A 35 -22.03 -5.38 -14.91
CA TYR A 35 -21.37 -5.25 -16.22
C TYR A 35 -22.24 -5.66 -17.41
N SER A 36 -23.02 -6.75 -17.27
CA SER A 36 -23.87 -7.25 -18.36
C SER A 36 -25.18 -6.45 -18.51
N VAL A 37 -25.76 -6.48 -19.70
CA VAL A 37 -26.98 -5.74 -20.02
C VAL A 37 -28.13 -6.11 -19.09
N GLY A 38 -28.37 -7.41 -18.87
CA GLY A 38 -29.44 -7.89 -17.99
C GLY A 38 -29.30 -7.43 -16.53
N ARG A 39 -28.07 -7.17 -16.07
CA ARG A 39 -27.81 -6.62 -14.72
C ARG A 39 -28.03 -5.11 -14.66
N LYS A 40 -27.79 -4.41 -15.77
CA LYS A 40 -27.92 -2.94 -15.88
C LYS A 40 -29.37 -2.50 -16.05
N MET A 41 -30.14 -3.20 -16.88
CA MET A 41 -31.51 -2.82 -17.24
C MET A 41 -32.43 -2.51 -16.06
N PRO A 42 -32.58 -3.37 -15.03
CA PRO A 42 -33.53 -3.11 -13.95
C PRO A 42 -33.18 -1.85 -13.15
N MET A 43 -31.89 -1.54 -12.98
CA MET A 43 -31.44 -0.36 -12.23
C MET A 43 -31.55 0.94 -13.04
N LYS A 44 -31.57 0.86 -14.38
CA LYS A 44 -31.76 2.04 -15.25
C LYS A 44 -33.17 2.63 -15.16
N GLY A 45 -34.17 1.83 -14.78
CA GLY A 45 -35.56 2.30 -14.63
C GLY A 45 -35.82 3.11 -13.35
N VAL A 46 -34.83 3.24 -12.46
CA VAL A 46 -35.03 3.89 -11.16
C VAL A 46 -34.67 5.37 -11.24
N ASN A 47 -35.70 6.22 -11.30
CA ASN A 47 -35.56 7.67 -11.30
C ASN A 47 -35.69 8.23 -9.89
N TRP A 48 -34.66 8.93 -9.45
CA TRP A 48 -34.60 9.46 -8.09
C TRP A 48 -34.80 10.98 -8.06
N VAL A 49 -35.53 11.45 -7.06
CA VAL A 49 -35.73 12.88 -6.79
C VAL A 49 -35.34 13.18 -5.35
N THR A 50 -34.70 14.32 -5.14
CA THR A 50 -34.38 14.85 -3.82
C THR A 50 -35.57 15.59 -3.23
N ARG A 51 -35.99 15.13 -2.06
CA ARG A 51 -37.03 15.74 -1.22
C ARG A 51 -36.46 15.89 0.18
N ASP A 52 -37.11 16.70 1.01
CA ASP A 52 -36.63 16.97 2.38
C ASP A 52 -36.51 15.70 3.22
N SER A 53 -37.38 14.70 2.97
CA SER A 53 -37.34 13.37 3.61
C SER A 53 -36.12 12.52 3.26
N ASN A 54 -35.44 12.82 2.15
CA ASN A 54 -34.29 12.04 1.68
C ASN A 54 -32.99 12.84 1.64
N ARG A 55 -33.06 14.17 1.80
CA ARG A 55 -31.89 15.05 1.78
C ARG A 55 -30.96 14.71 2.95
N LEU A 56 -29.67 14.56 2.65
CA LEU A 56 -28.68 14.15 3.66
C LEU A 56 -28.53 15.17 4.79
N THR A 57 -28.58 16.47 4.48
CA THR A 57 -28.42 17.54 5.47
C THR A 57 -29.53 17.58 6.51
N SER A 58 -30.74 17.10 6.18
CA SER A 58 -31.85 16.98 7.12
C SER A 58 -31.56 16.00 8.26
N PHE A 59 -30.66 15.03 8.03
CA PHE A 59 -30.30 13.98 9.00
C PHE A 59 -28.94 14.24 9.66
N SER A 60 -28.58 15.51 9.88
CA SER A 60 -27.29 15.91 10.43
C SER A 60 -27.04 15.39 11.85
N GLU A 61 -28.08 15.21 12.67
CA GLU A 61 -27.96 14.66 14.02
C GLU A 61 -27.31 13.27 14.03
N ARG A 62 -27.70 12.41 13.07
CA ARG A 62 -27.15 11.05 12.96
C ARG A 62 -25.94 10.98 12.05
N TYR A 63 -25.96 11.71 10.93
CA TYR A 63 -24.97 11.60 9.87
C TYR A 63 -24.03 12.82 9.79
N GLY A 64 -23.88 13.59 10.86
CA GLY A 64 -23.00 14.76 10.91
C GLY A 64 -21.55 14.44 10.52
N ALA A 65 -21.02 13.31 10.99
CA ALA A 65 -19.69 12.83 10.60
C ALA A 65 -19.59 12.40 9.12
N VAL A 66 -20.70 11.97 8.51
CA VAL A 66 -20.75 11.66 7.07
C VAL A 66 -20.75 12.96 6.26
N ILE A 67 -21.50 13.96 6.69
CA ILE A 67 -21.56 15.28 6.04
C ILE A 67 -20.19 15.96 6.09
N ALA A 68 -19.48 15.88 7.22
CA ALA A 68 -18.15 16.47 7.38
C ALA A 68 -17.07 15.84 6.48
N ASP A 69 -17.25 14.59 6.04
CA ASP A 69 -16.32 13.89 5.16
C ASP A 69 -16.54 14.21 3.66
N LEU A 70 -17.56 15.00 3.30
CA LEU A 70 -17.86 15.34 1.91
C LEU A 70 -16.92 16.42 1.36
N ASP A 71 -16.44 16.20 0.13
CA ASP A 71 -15.67 17.21 -0.60
C ASP A 71 -16.59 18.02 -1.51
N VAL A 72 -17.19 19.08 -0.96
CA VAL A 72 -18.23 19.87 -1.64
C VAL A 72 -17.71 20.52 -2.92
N LYS A 73 -16.55 21.19 -2.84
CA LYS A 73 -15.95 21.91 -3.98
C LYS A 73 -15.73 20.98 -5.17
N ARG A 74 -15.06 19.85 -4.92
CA ARG A 74 -14.74 18.89 -5.97
C ARG A 74 -15.98 18.21 -6.56
N ASN A 75 -17.01 17.98 -5.75
CA ASN A 75 -18.25 17.39 -6.22
C ASN A 75 -19.03 18.33 -7.15
N GLU A 76 -19.06 19.62 -6.83
CA GLU A 76 -19.72 20.63 -7.66
C GLU A 76 -18.97 20.85 -8.98
N GLU A 77 -17.64 20.89 -8.93
CA GLU A 77 -16.79 21.08 -10.12
C GLU A 77 -16.78 19.87 -11.07
N GLU A 78 -16.52 18.65 -10.56
CA GLU A 78 -16.35 17.46 -11.40
C GLU A 78 -17.66 16.73 -11.73
N LEU A 79 -18.64 16.77 -10.82
CA LEU A 79 -19.88 16.00 -10.97
C LEU A 79 -21.11 16.89 -11.19
N SER A 80 -21.00 18.21 -10.99
CA SER A 80 -22.12 19.15 -11.05
C SER A 80 -23.27 18.74 -10.13
N ILE A 81 -22.94 18.18 -8.95
CA ILE A 81 -23.91 17.76 -7.94
C ILE A 81 -23.79 18.72 -6.74
N PRO A 82 -24.79 19.57 -6.49
CA PRO A 82 -24.78 20.45 -5.32
C PRO A 82 -25.04 19.66 -4.03
N LEU A 83 -24.51 20.15 -2.90
CA LEU A 83 -24.69 19.50 -1.59
C LEU A 83 -26.17 19.26 -1.22
N ALA A 84 -27.06 20.18 -1.61
CA ALA A 84 -28.50 20.09 -1.34
C ALA A 84 -29.22 18.94 -2.08
N ASP A 85 -28.62 18.44 -3.17
CA ASP A 85 -29.14 17.34 -3.98
C ASP A 85 -28.60 15.97 -3.54
N ILE A 86 -27.77 15.93 -2.50
CA ILE A 86 -27.21 14.67 -1.98
C ILE A 86 -28.22 14.02 -1.02
N ARG A 87 -28.57 12.76 -1.29
CA ARG A 87 -29.46 11.96 -0.44
C ARG A 87 -28.69 11.09 0.54
N TRP A 88 -29.31 10.76 1.68
CA TRP A 88 -28.72 9.83 2.66
C TRP A 88 -28.51 8.41 2.11
N ASN A 89 -29.29 8.03 1.09
CA ASN A 89 -29.20 6.76 0.39
C ASN A 89 -28.76 6.93 -1.08
N ASP A 90 -28.04 8.01 -1.40
CA ASP A 90 -27.63 8.27 -2.77
C ASP A 90 -26.75 7.13 -3.33
N HIS A 91 -27.03 6.75 -4.57
CA HIS A 91 -26.33 5.69 -5.29
C HIS A 91 -25.18 6.25 -6.13
N ARG A 92 -25.17 7.57 -6.42
CA ARG A 92 -24.13 8.25 -7.19
C ARG A 92 -22.80 8.18 -6.45
N ARG A 93 -21.71 7.92 -7.18
CA ARG A 93 -20.35 7.88 -6.62
C ARG A 93 -19.77 9.28 -6.59
N ILE A 94 -19.73 9.87 -5.40
CA ILE A 94 -19.22 11.22 -5.12
C ILE A 94 -17.84 11.16 -4.47
N TYR A 95 -17.15 12.30 -4.43
CA TYR A 95 -15.87 12.50 -3.79
C TYR A 95 -16.02 12.82 -2.30
N TRP A 96 -15.09 12.26 -1.54
CA TRP A 96 -14.99 12.37 -0.09
C TRP A 96 -13.55 12.72 0.25
N LYS A 97 -13.37 13.51 1.30
CA LYS A 97 -12.08 13.75 1.95
C LYS A 97 -12.19 13.24 3.38
N CYS A 98 -11.40 12.22 3.73
CA CYS A 98 -11.51 11.63 5.06
C CYS A 98 -11.09 12.62 6.14
N SER A 99 -11.97 12.92 7.10
CA SER A 99 -11.65 13.76 8.26
C SER A 99 -10.52 13.18 9.13
N PHE A 100 -10.39 11.85 9.16
CA PHE A 100 -9.39 11.15 9.97
C PHE A 100 -7.99 11.17 9.36
N CYS A 101 -7.80 10.67 8.13
CA CYS A 101 -6.48 10.55 7.50
C CYS A 101 -6.22 11.53 6.35
N GLY A 102 -7.19 12.36 5.96
CA GLY A 102 -7.03 13.35 4.89
C GLY A 102 -7.09 12.80 3.46
N SER A 103 -7.05 11.49 3.25
CA SER A 103 -7.06 10.91 1.91
C SER A 103 -8.38 11.14 1.17
N SER A 104 -8.31 11.45 -0.13
CA SER A 104 -9.48 11.55 -1.00
C SER A 104 -9.89 10.18 -1.56
N TYR A 105 -11.19 9.95 -1.71
CA TYR A 105 -11.71 8.71 -2.30
C TYR A 105 -13.11 8.90 -2.88
N ARG A 106 -13.53 7.98 -3.77
CA ARG A 106 -14.81 8.06 -4.48
C ARG A 106 -15.74 6.89 -4.17
N LYS A 107 -16.84 7.16 -3.47
CA LYS A 107 -17.87 6.19 -3.04
C LYS A 107 -19.27 6.81 -3.06
N ASN A 108 -20.29 5.97 -2.96
CA ASN A 108 -21.67 6.41 -2.84
C ASN A 108 -22.07 6.56 -1.36
N VAL A 109 -23.03 7.46 -1.10
CA VAL A 109 -23.50 7.76 0.26
C VAL A 109 -24.20 6.54 0.86
N SER A 110 -25.02 5.84 0.06
CA SER A 110 -25.77 4.65 0.48
C SER A 110 -24.93 3.55 1.14
N VAL A 111 -23.75 3.24 0.61
CA VAL A 111 -22.92 2.16 1.19
C VAL A 111 -22.24 2.66 2.47
N ARG A 112 -21.93 3.96 2.57
CA ARG A 112 -21.40 4.54 3.79
C ARG A 112 -22.44 4.59 4.91
N THR A 113 -23.69 4.94 4.61
CA THR A 113 -24.78 4.99 5.60
C THR A 113 -25.28 3.61 6.00
N LYS A 114 -25.31 2.63 5.08
CA LYS A 114 -25.78 1.26 5.36
C LYS A 114 -24.73 0.38 6.04
N PHE A 115 -23.46 0.46 5.60
CA PHE A 115 -22.41 -0.50 5.98
C PHE A 115 -21.13 0.16 6.50
N HIS A 116 -21.15 1.46 6.78
CA HIS A 116 -19.98 2.21 7.30
C HIS A 116 -18.76 2.17 6.36
N ALA A 117 -18.98 2.05 5.04
CA ALA A 117 -17.91 2.04 4.06
C ALA A 117 -17.26 3.42 3.86
N GLY A 118 -16.32 3.77 4.73
CA GLY A 118 -15.53 5.00 4.62
C GLY A 118 -14.29 4.87 3.75
N CYS A 119 -13.25 5.61 4.12
CA CYS A 119 -11.95 5.60 3.46
C CYS A 119 -11.34 4.19 3.41
N ASN A 120 -10.76 3.80 2.26
CA ASN A 120 -10.09 2.52 2.11
C ASN A 120 -8.81 2.41 2.93
N ALA A 121 -8.05 3.50 3.12
CA ALA A 121 -6.87 3.52 3.97
C ALA A 121 -7.23 3.27 5.44
N CYS A 122 -8.29 3.92 5.94
CA CYS A 122 -8.75 3.75 7.32
C CYS A 122 -9.32 2.36 7.63
N LYS A 123 -9.63 1.52 6.63
CA LYS A 123 -10.03 0.12 6.89
C LYS A 123 -8.97 -0.66 7.66
N ARG A 124 -7.69 -0.34 7.40
CA ARG A 124 -6.52 -0.96 8.05
C ARG A 124 -6.02 -0.17 9.25
N ARG A 125 -6.82 0.74 9.82
CA ARG A 125 -6.39 1.59 10.95
C ARG A 125 -6.13 0.81 12.23
N PHE A 126 -6.81 -0.31 12.42
CA PHE A 126 -6.64 -1.18 13.57
C PHE A 126 -5.53 -2.20 13.33
N SER A 127 -4.99 -2.75 14.42
CA SER A 127 -4.00 -3.83 14.39
C SER A 127 -4.58 -5.10 13.74
N SER A 128 -5.85 -5.38 13.97
CA SER A 128 -6.62 -6.47 13.38
C SER A 128 -7.93 -5.96 12.77
N GLU A 129 -8.20 -6.33 11.52
CA GLU A 129 -9.48 -6.00 10.86
C GLU A 129 -10.66 -6.77 11.49
N VAL A 130 -10.36 -7.89 12.16
CA VAL A 130 -11.35 -8.77 12.82
C VAL A 130 -11.69 -8.25 14.21
N LEU A 131 -10.68 -8.02 15.05
CA LEU A 131 -10.86 -7.62 16.45
C LEU A 131 -11.07 -6.11 16.63
N GLN A 132 -10.65 -5.31 15.64
CA GLN A 132 -10.81 -3.85 15.61
C GLN A 132 -10.36 -3.16 16.90
N GLY A 133 -11.30 -2.64 17.70
CA GLY A 133 -11.03 -1.89 18.92
C GLY A 133 -10.77 -2.73 20.17
N GLN A 134 -10.74 -4.06 20.06
CA GLN A 134 -10.51 -4.95 21.21
C GLN A 134 -9.04 -5.07 21.59
N THR A 135 -8.11 -4.69 20.70
CA THR A 135 -6.67 -4.71 21.00
C THR A 135 -6.27 -3.46 21.78
N ALA A 136 -5.33 -3.62 22.72
CA ALA A 136 -4.77 -2.49 23.45
C ALA A 136 -4.19 -1.45 22.48
N VAL A 137 -4.59 -0.19 22.64
CA VAL A 137 -4.08 0.91 21.82
C VAL A 137 -2.81 1.44 22.47
N ARG A 138 -1.66 1.19 21.83
CA ARG A 138 -0.36 1.77 22.20
C ARG A 138 -0.01 2.84 21.17
N PRO A 139 -0.31 4.13 21.41
CA PRO A 139 -0.20 5.16 20.38
C PRO A 139 1.25 5.34 19.92
N LEU A 140 1.43 5.53 18.61
CA LEU A 140 2.73 5.70 17.97
C LEU A 140 3.52 6.88 18.55
N ALA A 141 2.84 7.98 18.87
CA ALA A 141 3.45 9.18 19.43
C ALA A 141 4.16 8.93 20.78
N GLU A 142 3.61 8.07 21.63
CA GLU A 142 4.17 7.79 22.97
C GLU A 142 5.29 6.75 22.91
N GLN A 143 5.10 5.69 22.13
CA GLN A 143 6.05 4.58 22.07
C GLN A 143 7.27 4.90 21.19
N HIS A 144 7.04 5.60 20.07
CA HIS A 144 8.09 5.94 19.11
C HIS A 144 7.94 7.38 18.60
N PRO A 145 8.22 8.39 19.44
CA PRO A 145 8.13 9.80 19.04
C PRO A 145 9.04 10.14 17.85
N ALA A 146 10.22 9.50 17.76
CA ALA A 146 11.14 9.65 16.64
C ALA A 146 10.57 9.17 15.30
N LEU A 147 9.67 8.18 15.30
CA LEU A 147 8.98 7.73 14.08
C LEU A 147 7.82 8.65 13.73
N ALA A 148 7.07 9.14 14.73
CA ALA A 148 5.99 10.10 14.51
C ALA A 148 6.49 11.40 13.84
N ALA A 149 7.70 11.85 14.19
CA ALA A 149 8.35 13.00 13.56
C ALA A 149 8.68 12.81 12.07
N LYS A 150 8.77 11.56 11.60
CA LYS A 150 9.07 11.22 10.18
C LYS A 150 7.82 11.15 9.30
N LEU A 151 6.63 11.34 9.86
CA LEU A 151 5.41 11.48 9.06
C LEU A 151 5.52 12.70 8.14
N ASN A 152 4.92 12.63 6.96
CA ASN A 152 5.01 13.71 5.98
C ASN A 152 4.37 15.01 6.53
N PRO A 153 5.12 16.10 6.78
CA PRO A 153 4.57 17.31 7.40
C PRO A 153 3.46 18.00 6.59
N GLU A 154 3.38 17.74 5.29
CA GLU A 154 2.32 18.29 4.42
C GLU A 154 0.92 17.75 4.76
N ASN A 155 0.84 16.61 5.46
CA ASN A 155 -0.43 16.00 5.84
C ASN A 155 -0.97 16.63 7.14
N GLU A 156 -1.97 17.50 7.01
CA GLU A 156 -2.66 18.18 8.14
C GLU A 156 -3.21 17.21 9.21
N LYS A 157 -3.48 15.94 8.85
CA LYS A 157 -4.10 14.93 9.72
C LYS A 157 -3.11 13.96 10.36
N ASN A 158 -1.82 14.26 10.31
CA ASN A 158 -0.79 13.50 11.03
C ASN A 158 -1.04 13.27 12.53
N PRO A 159 -1.58 14.21 13.34
CA PRO A 159 -1.84 13.93 14.76
C PRO A 159 -2.81 12.77 14.97
N ASN A 160 -3.80 12.60 14.07
CA ASN A 160 -4.73 11.46 14.11
C ASN A 160 -4.04 10.13 13.73
N VAL A 161 -3.05 10.19 12.83
CA VAL A 161 -2.27 9.01 12.45
C VAL A 161 -1.30 8.63 13.57
N ALA A 162 -0.74 9.61 14.26
CA ALA A 162 0.18 9.40 15.39
C ALA A 162 -0.51 8.82 16.64
N SER A 163 -1.84 8.96 16.77
CA SER A 163 -2.63 8.31 17.83
C SER A 163 -2.99 6.84 17.52
N LEU A 164 -2.68 6.34 16.32
CA LEU A 164 -2.87 4.93 15.99
C LEU A 164 -1.90 4.04 16.75
N SER A 165 -2.29 2.78 16.95
CA SER A 165 -1.44 1.78 17.60
C SER A 165 -0.14 1.53 16.81
N VAL A 166 0.97 1.28 17.50
CA VAL A 166 2.25 0.84 16.90
C VAL A 166 2.15 -0.45 16.08
N THR A 167 1.17 -1.30 16.40
CA THR A 167 0.86 -2.54 15.68
C THR A 167 -0.15 -2.35 14.54
N SER A 168 -0.57 -1.11 14.27
CA SER A 168 -1.55 -0.79 13.23
C SER A 168 -1.06 -1.20 11.83
N LYS A 169 -1.99 -1.72 11.03
CA LYS A 169 -1.78 -2.04 9.61
C LYS A 169 -1.94 -0.83 8.69
N PHE A 170 -2.11 0.37 9.25
CA PHE A 170 -2.37 1.58 8.48
C PHE A 170 -1.15 1.94 7.63
N GLU A 171 -1.38 2.20 6.34
CA GLU A 171 -0.37 2.70 5.41
C GLU A 171 -0.31 4.22 5.50
N ALA A 172 0.66 4.72 6.26
CA ALA A 172 0.92 6.14 6.41
C ALA A 172 1.90 6.63 5.33
N GLU A 173 1.90 7.95 5.11
CA GLU A 173 2.87 8.64 4.26
C GLU A 173 4.01 9.19 5.12
N TRP A 174 5.22 8.78 4.79
CA TRP A 174 6.46 9.07 5.49
C TRP A 174 7.35 9.91 4.62
N LYS A 175 8.17 10.77 5.23
CA LYS A 175 9.23 11.49 4.52
C LYS A 175 10.50 10.64 4.49
N CYS A 176 11.03 10.37 3.30
CA CYS A 176 12.27 9.61 3.16
C CYS A 176 13.48 10.46 3.59
N GLU A 177 14.38 9.91 4.41
CA GLU A 177 15.59 10.60 4.86
C GLU A 177 16.61 10.82 3.74
N GLY A 178 16.74 9.87 2.81
CA GLY A 178 17.74 9.97 1.73
C GLY A 178 17.39 10.99 0.64
N CYS A 179 16.12 11.05 0.20
CA CYS A 179 15.71 11.88 -0.93
C CYS A 179 14.66 12.96 -0.59
N GLY A 180 14.17 13.00 0.66
CA GLY A 180 13.14 13.95 1.09
C GLY A 180 11.74 13.72 0.53
N GLN A 181 11.57 12.78 -0.40
CA GLN A 181 10.29 12.50 -1.06
C GLN A 181 9.33 11.72 -0.15
N PRO A 182 8.01 11.94 -0.26
CA PRO A 182 7.01 11.17 0.45
C PRO A 182 6.91 9.75 -0.11
N TYR A 183 6.80 8.75 0.77
CA TYR A 183 6.56 7.36 0.40
C TYR A 183 5.57 6.71 1.36
N ARG A 184 4.89 5.64 0.91
CA ARG A 184 3.90 4.93 1.71
C ARG A 184 4.48 3.66 2.32
N ALA A 185 4.25 3.47 3.61
CA ALA A 185 4.61 2.25 4.32
C ALA A 185 3.65 2.02 5.50
N SER A 186 3.50 0.77 5.94
CA SER A 186 2.63 0.46 7.08
C SER A 186 3.30 0.80 8.42
N ILE A 187 2.53 1.26 9.41
CA ILE A 187 3.06 1.58 10.75
C ILE A 187 3.77 0.36 11.36
N ARG A 188 3.10 -0.80 11.37
CA ARG A 188 3.70 -2.04 11.89
C ARG A 188 4.98 -2.48 11.17
N SER A 189 5.14 -2.18 9.87
CA SER A 189 6.37 -2.52 9.15
C SER A 189 7.54 -1.62 9.55
N ARG A 190 7.26 -0.38 9.97
CA ARG A 190 8.25 0.59 10.43
C ARG A 190 8.70 0.29 11.85
N THR A 191 7.78 -0.07 12.73
CA THR A 191 8.07 -0.45 14.11
C THR A 191 8.67 -1.85 14.19
N GLY A 192 8.23 -2.77 13.34
CA GLY A 192 8.57 -4.19 13.44
C GLY A 192 7.70 -4.94 14.46
N GLU A 193 6.78 -4.25 15.13
CA GLU A 193 5.92 -4.81 16.16
C GLU A 193 4.63 -5.38 15.57
N VAL A 194 4.23 -6.55 16.05
CA VAL A 194 3.02 -7.26 15.61
C VAL A 194 2.33 -7.83 16.84
N GLU A 195 0.99 -7.82 16.83
CA GLU A 195 0.19 -8.46 17.88
C GLU A 195 0.43 -9.99 17.92
N PRO A 196 0.46 -10.60 19.11
CA PRO A 196 0.63 -12.04 19.24
C PRO A 196 -0.49 -12.79 18.48
N GLY A 197 -0.12 -13.89 17.81
CA GLY A 197 -1.03 -14.68 16.99
C GLY A 197 -1.24 -14.17 15.55
N GLN A 198 -0.72 -12.99 15.20
CA GLN A 198 -0.63 -12.57 13.80
C GLN A 198 0.67 -13.05 13.14
N ALA A 199 0.67 -13.10 11.80
CA ALA A 199 1.87 -13.42 11.05
C ALA A 199 3.00 -12.40 11.32
N PRO A 200 4.20 -12.85 11.68
CA PRO A 200 5.32 -11.96 11.96
C PRO A 200 5.74 -11.19 10.71
N VAL A 201 6.22 -9.96 10.89
CA VAL A 201 6.90 -9.22 9.83
C VAL A 201 8.33 -9.73 9.65
N HIS A 202 8.91 -9.50 8.47
CA HIS A 202 10.30 -9.86 8.22
C HIS A 202 11.22 -9.20 9.28
N PRO A 203 12.24 -9.89 9.83
CA PRO A 203 13.07 -9.33 10.91
C PRO A 203 13.77 -8.02 10.53
N GLN A 204 14.12 -7.84 9.25
CA GLN A 204 14.74 -6.62 8.74
C GLN A 204 13.73 -5.59 8.21
N ALA A 205 12.41 -5.80 8.36
CA ALA A 205 11.38 -4.90 7.84
C ALA A 205 11.56 -3.44 8.29
N PRO A 206 11.96 -3.11 9.54
CA PRO A 206 12.21 -1.73 9.95
C PRO A 206 13.32 -1.04 9.13
N ALA A 207 14.40 -1.77 8.82
CA ALA A 207 15.51 -1.26 8.02
C ALA A 207 15.11 -1.06 6.54
N TRP A 208 14.40 -2.03 5.97
CA TRP A 208 13.93 -1.94 4.58
C TRP A 208 12.82 -0.90 4.37
N SER A 209 12.02 -0.63 5.39
CA SER A 209 10.96 0.38 5.34
C SER A 209 11.41 1.78 5.81
N ALA A 210 12.68 1.95 6.22
CA ALA A 210 13.26 3.22 6.65
C ALA A 210 13.37 4.27 5.54
N HIS A 211 13.43 3.80 4.30
CA HIS A 211 13.58 4.63 3.13
C HIS A 211 12.52 4.30 2.10
N CYS A 212 12.41 5.13 1.07
CA CYS A 212 11.56 4.83 -0.07
C CYS A 212 12.07 3.58 -0.81
N PRO A 213 11.21 2.92 -1.61
CA PRO A 213 11.58 1.72 -2.36
C PRO A 213 12.80 1.89 -3.28
N ALA A 214 13.07 3.12 -3.75
CA ALA A 214 14.24 3.42 -4.58
C ALA A 214 15.54 3.57 -3.76
N CYS A 215 15.47 4.11 -2.54
CA CYS A 215 16.64 4.37 -1.70
C CYS A 215 17.01 3.22 -0.78
N SER A 216 16.06 2.34 -0.45
CA SER A 216 16.25 1.27 0.54
C SER A 216 17.36 0.29 0.16
N TRP A 217 17.56 0.02 -1.13
CA TRP A 217 18.58 -0.93 -1.60
C TRP A 217 19.99 -0.49 -1.22
N ARG A 218 20.35 0.76 -1.54
CA ARG A 218 21.70 1.29 -1.28
C ARG A 218 22.04 1.24 0.21
N ALA A 219 21.10 1.66 1.07
CA ALA A 219 21.31 1.68 2.51
C ALA A 219 21.51 0.28 3.10
N ASN A 220 20.71 -0.71 2.66
CA ASN A 220 20.77 -2.06 3.23
C ASN A 220 21.91 -2.92 2.67
N MET A 221 22.43 -2.61 1.50
CA MET A 221 23.52 -3.37 0.87
C MET A 221 24.92 -2.96 1.34
N GLN A 222 25.09 -1.74 1.86
CA GLN A 222 26.36 -1.25 2.41
C GLN A 222 26.97 -2.16 3.49
N PRO A 223 26.25 -2.52 4.58
CA PRO A 223 26.83 -3.37 5.63
C PRO A 223 27.17 -4.78 5.13
N LEU A 224 26.41 -5.28 4.15
CA LEU A 224 26.71 -6.56 3.52
C LEU A 224 28.00 -6.50 2.70
N ALA A 225 28.20 -5.43 1.94
CA ALA A 225 29.44 -5.23 1.17
C ALA A 225 30.66 -5.12 2.09
N GLU A 226 30.56 -4.36 3.19
CA GLU A 226 31.62 -4.24 4.19
C GLU A 226 31.97 -5.59 4.83
N LYS A 227 30.96 -6.41 5.14
CA LYS A 227 31.16 -7.75 5.69
C LYS A 227 31.92 -8.66 4.71
N ILE A 228 31.55 -8.64 3.43
CA ILE A 228 32.22 -9.42 2.38
C ILE A 228 33.68 -8.97 2.22
N LEU A 229 33.93 -7.66 2.23
CA LEU A 229 35.28 -7.10 2.15
C LEU A 229 36.15 -7.52 3.34
N ARG A 230 35.57 -7.55 4.55
CA ARG A 230 36.28 -7.95 5.78
C ARG A 230 36.58 -9.44 5.83
N GLU A 231 35.62 -10.29 5.49
CA GLU A 231 35.73 -11.74 5.63
C GLU A 231 36.43 -12.42 4.44
N LYS A 232 36.55 -11.73 3.28
CA LYS A 232 37.11 -12.23 2.01
C LYS A 232 36.53 -13.59 1.55
N ARG A 233 35.44 -14.05 2.17
CA ARG A 233 34.69 -15.26 1.83
C ARG A 233 33.34 -14.85 1.26
N GLY A 234 32.83 -15.68 0.35
CA GLY A 234 31.52 -15.50 -0.25
C GLY A 234 30.40 -15.46 0.80
N LEU A 235 29.25 -14.91 0.37
CA LEU A 235 28.05 -14.63 1.17
C LEU A 235 27.81 -15.64 2.30
N PRO A 236 27.62 -15.19 3.55
CA PRO A 236 27.22 -16.06 4.64
C PRO A 236 25.86 -16.71 4.32
N TRP A 237 25.71 -18.00 4.62
CA TRP A 237 24.41 -18.67 4.55
C TRP A 237 23.42 -17.93 5.47
N PRO A 238 22.29 -17.39 4.94
CA PRO A 238 21.41 -16.54 5.72
C PRO A 238 20.57 -17.38 6.68
N GLY A 239 20.92 -17.37 7.97
CA GLY A 239 19.96 -17.69 9.04
C GLY A 239 20.33 -18.74 10.09
N GLY A 240 21.57 -19.28 10.11
CA GLY A 240 21.92 -20.34 11.07
C GLY A 240 22.87 -19.95 12.22
N ALA A 241 23.90 -19.16 11.95
CA ALA A 241 25.07 -19.14 12.83
C ALA A 241 24.99 -18.23 14.07
N ALA A 242 24.13 -17.19 14.08
CA ALA A 242 24.15 -16.19 15.14
C ALA A 242 23.37 -16.58 16.41
N ARG A 243 22.49 -17.60 16.35
CA ARG A 243 21.71 -18.05 17.52
C ARG A 243 22.44 -19.10 18.37
N ALA A 244 23.61 -19.57 17.96
CA ALA A 244 24.38 -20.58 18.70
C ALA A 244 25.37 -19.98 19.73
N ALA A 245 25.42 -18.65 19.89
CA ALA A 245 26.44 -17.98 20.71
C ALA A 245 25.92 -17.42 22.05
N GLY A 246 24.89 -18.05 22.65
CA GLY A 246 24.42 -17.68 23.97
C GLY A 246 23.44 -18.69 24.55
N GLY A 247 23.89 -19.45 25.55
CA GLY A 247 23.09 -20.40 26.32
C GLY A 247 23.78 -21.76 26.43
N GLU A 248 24.47 -21.98 27.54
CA GLU A 248 24.80 -23.31 28.02
C GLU A 248 23.49 -24.08 28.27
N ASP A 249 23.35 -25.27 27.68
CA ASP A 249 22.66 -26.40 28.29
C ASP A 249 23.08 -27.71 27.59
N PRO A 250 23.19 -28.83 28.32
CA PRO A 250 23.85 -30.05 27.85
C PRO A 250 22.90 -31.08 27.22
N ALA A 251 23.51 -32.01 26.50
CA ALA A 251 23.03 -33.34 26.12
C ALA A 251 21.92 -33.43 25.05
N SER A 252 22.29 -33.95 23.87
CA SER A 252 21.83 -35.27 23.41
C SER A 252 22.43 -35.68 22.05
N SER A 253 23.17 -36.79 22.12
CA SER A 253 23.35 -37.87 21.12
C SER A 253 23.58 -37.53 19.64
N GLU A 254 24.81 -37.83 19.24
CA GLU A 254 25.24 -38.23 17.89
C GLU A 254 24.28 -39.23 17.23
N VAL A 255 24.02 -39.03 15.94
CA VAL A 255 23.74 -40.11 15.01
C VAL A 255 24.34 -39.74 13.65
N ASP A 256 25.38 -40.48 13.30
CA ASP A 256 26.04 -40.45 12.00
C ASP A 256 25.09 -40.85 10.87
N GLY A 257 25.21 -40.14 9.75
CA GLY A 257 24.48 -40.43 8.50
C GLY A 257 25.16 -39.81 7.30
N VAL A 258 26.15 -40.52 6.75
CA VAL A 258 26.85 -40.22 5.50
C VAL A 258 25.90 -40.35 4.29
N SER A 259 25.87 -39.38 3.38
CA SER A 259 26.13 -39.57 1.92
C SER A 259 25.75 -38.36 1.03
N THR A 260 26.80 -37.75 0.46
CA THR A 260 26.99 -37.31 -0.94
C THR A 260 25.80 -37.03 -1.88
N SER A 261 25.73 -35.82 -2.45
CA SER A 261 25.64 -35.61 -3.92
C SER A 261 25.91 -34.16 -4.37
N THR A 262 27.09 -34.00 -5.01
CA THR A 262 27.37 -33.30 -6.29
C THR A 262 26.54 -32.06 -6.69
N SER A 263 27.11 -30.85 -6.67
CA SER A 263 27.92 -30.24 -7.76
C SER A 263 27.21 -30.14 -9.12
N THR A 264 26.40 -29.09 -9.34
CA THR A 264 26.11 -28.53 -10.70
C THR A 264 25.62 -27.06 -10.72
N HIS A 265 25.32 -26.41 -9.60
CA HIS A 265 24.66 -25.09 -9.61
C HIS A 265 25.61 -23.86 -9.61
N THR A 266 26.93 -24.08 -9.67
CA THR A 266 27.95 -23.03 -9.48
C THR A 266 28.36 -22.27 -10.76
N SER A 267 28.00 -22.75 -11.95
CA SER A 267 28.40 -22.09 -13.21
C SER A 267 27.45 -20.99 -13.70
N VAL A 268 26.16 -21.05 -13.37
CA VAL A 268 25.17 -20.11 -13.94
C VAL A 268 25.21 -18.74 -13.24
N LEU A 269 25.58 -18.69 -11.96
CA LEU A 269 25.65 -17.45 -11.17
C LEU A 269 26.89 -16.59 -11.47
N ARG A 270 27.96 -17.17 -12.03
CA ARG A 270 29.17 -16.41 -12.40
C ARG A 270 28.97 -15.54 -13.65
N MET A 271 28.06 -15.89 -14.56
CA MET A 271 27.82 -15.09 -15.77
C MET A 271 26.97 -13.84 -15.53
N ILE A 272 26.05 -13.86 -14.56
CA ILE A 272 25.11 -12.75 -14.35
C ILE A 272 25.80 -11.53 -13.69
N VAL A 273 26.80 -11.76 -12.84
CA VAL A 273 27.52 -10.68 -12.13
C VAL A 273 28.45 -9.89 -13.05
N VAL A 274 29.01 -10.53 -14.09
CA VAL A 274 29.96 -9.87 -15.01
C VAL A 274 29.25 -8.97 -16.03
N ILE A 275 28.00 -9.25 -16.38
CA ILE A 275 27.24 -8.46 -17.36
C ILE A 275 26.81 -7.10 -16.78
N HIS A 276 26.54 -7.01 -15.48
CA HIS A 276 26.15 -5.74 -14.87
C HIS A 276 27.30 -4.76 -14.62
N MET A 277 28.53 -5.25 -14.41
CA MET A 277 29.68 -4.35 -14.20
C MET A 277 30.21 -3.69 -15.49
N LYS A 278 29.84 -4.18 -16.68
CA LYS A 278 30.20 -3.54 -17.95
C LYS A 278 29.23 -2.44 -18.40
N ALA A 279 28.01 -2.41 -17.85
CA ALA A 279 27.01 -1.40 -18.19
C ALA A 279 27.29 -0.02 -17.55
N ASP A 280 28.09 0.02 -16.49
CA ASP A 280 28.41 1.25 -15.74
C ASP A 280 29.54 2.10 -16.38
N THR A 281 30.02 1.74 -17.59
CA THR A 281 31.04 2.53 -18.32
C THR A 281 30.50 3.31 -19.52
N GLU A 282 29.19 3.27 -19.78
CA GLU A 282 28.55 4.07 -20.84
C GLU A 282 27.49 5.02 -20.27
N GLU A 283 27.93 5.98 -19.44
CA GLU A 283 27.21 7.25 -19.30
C GLU A 283 27.53 8.15 -20.50
N ARG A 284 26.57 8.36 -21.42
CA ARG A 284 26.48 9.60 -22.19
C ARG A 284 25.03 10.05 -22.37
N THR A 285 24.71 11.09 -21.61
CA THR A 285 23.87 12.25 -21.96
C THR A 285 22.44 11.98 -22.44
N PHE A 286 21.46 12.16 -21.54
CA PHE A 286 20.13 12.64 -21.95
C PHE A 286 19.63 13.70 -20.94
N HIS A 287 19.55 14.94 -21.43
CA HIS A 287 18.93 16.09 -20.78
C HIS A 287 17.41 15.87 -20.57
N PRO A 288 16.80 16.37 -19.49
CA PRO A 288 15.36 16.46 -19.36
C PRO A 288 14.88 17.76 -20.01
N SER A 289 14.12 17.67 -21.11
CA SER A 289 13.35 18.79 -21.66
C SER A 289 11.93 18.34 -21.96
N CYS A 290 10.98 19.26 -21.71
CA CYS A 290 9.51 19.20 -21.85
C CYS A 290 8.77 18.39 -20.76
N CYS A 291 7.95 18.95 -19.85
CA CYS A 291 7.14 20.18 -19.81
C CYS A 291 6.22 20.39 -21.04
N TYR A 292 4.91 20.29 -20.78
CA TYR A 292 3.72 20.66 -21.57
C TYR A 292 3.35 19.81 -22.80
N CYS A 293 2.28 19.02 -22.67
CA CYS A 293 0.95 19.24 -23.28
C CYS A 293 -0.04 18.17 -22.77
#